data_AF-A0A2E6W079-F1
#
_entry.id   AF-A0A2E6W079-F1
#
_cell.length_a   1.000
_cell.length_b   1.000
_cell.length_c   1.000
_cell.angle_alpha   90.00
_cell.angle_beta   90.00
_cell.angle_gamma   90.00
#
_symmetry.space_group_name_H-M   'P 1'
#
loop_
_entity.id
_entity.type
_entity.pdbx_description
1 polymer ?
#
loop_
_entity_poly.entity_id
_entity_poly.type
_entity_poly.pdbx_seq_one_letter_code
_entity_poly.pdbx_strand_id
1 'polypeptide(L)'
;MKKPQKMRLDKILVLQGFAKNRSQAEAMVMSGCIFSGDNCLNKSGHHFSKSIELEIRGKPHFWVSRGGVKLNHAIDTFNINPEGRICADLGASTGGFTDVLLYYGAATVYAVDVGYGQLAWKLRTNKRVIVLDRTNARNLSEVQIAEKLDFLVVDVSFISLEKVLMPALNLMGTKAELVALIKPQFEVTKAQVGKGGVVRSAEIHKIVCDKVSNWISNIPKWKTINVIKSPISGPAGNIEFLLYAKRHGGI
;
A
#
# COMPACT_ATOMS: atom_id res chain seq x y z
N MET A 1 42.20 16.32 -3.49
CA MET A 1 41.17 15.97 -2.50
C MET A 1 40.68 14.54 -2.75
N LYS A 2 40.73 13.64 -1.76
CA LYS A 2 40.20 12.26 -1.90
C LYS A 2 38.68 12.35 -2.15
N LYS A 3 38.18 11.69 -3.20
CA LYS A 3 36.73 11.56 -3.46
C LYS A 3 36.04 11.05 -2.18
N PRO A 4 34.94 11.67 -1.72
CA PRO A 4 34.22 11.17 -0.56
C PRO A 4 33.77 9.73 -0.84
N GLN A 5 34.19 8.82 0.04
CA GLN A 5 33.92 7.40 -0.13
C GLN A 5 32.41 7.19 -0.02
N LYS A 6 31.77 6.81 -1.12
CA LYS A 6 30.33 6.59 -1.16
C LYS A 6 29.98 5.19 -0.64
N MET A 7 28.87 5.09 0.08
CA MET A 7 28.36 3.85 0.64
C MET A 7 26.83 3.80 0.52
N ARG A 8 26.24 2.61 0.46
CA ARG A 8 24.78 2.43 0.44
C ARG A 8 24.15 2.96 1.74
N LEU A 9 22.98 3.58 1.64
CA LEU A 9 22.25 4.15 2.77
C LEU A 9 21.96 3.13 3.88
N ASP A 10 21.55 1.91 3.54
CA ASP A 10 21.34 0.83 4.52
C ASP A 10 22.58 0.55 5.37
N LYS A 11 23.76 0.52 4.75
CA LYS A 11 25.04 0.35 5.43
C LYS A 11 25.42 1.58 6.24
N ILE A 12 25.13 2.79 5.75
CA ILE A 12 25.39 4.04 6.49
C ILE A 12 24.53 4.08 7.77
N LEU A 13 23.25 3.71 7.69
CA LEU A 13 22.36 3.68 8.86
C LEU A 13 22.81 2.70 9.93
N VAL A 14 23.34 1.53 9.53
CA VAL A 14 23.96 0.59 10.49
C VAL A 14 25.26 1.16 11.05
N LEU A 15 26.11 1.73 10.18
CA LEU A 15 27.41 2.30 10.58
C LEU A 15 27.27 3.47 11.56
N GLN A 16 26.28 4.33 11.36
CA GLN A 16 25.99 5.49 12.20
C GLN A 16 25.10 5.14 13.42
N GLY A 17 24.77 3.86 13.63
CA GLY A 17 24.04 3.39 14.82
C GLY A 17 22.53 3.61 14.81
N PHE A 18 21.95 4.10 13.70
CA PHE A 18 20.51 4.25 13.56
C PHE A 18 19.77 2.91 13.46
N ALA A 19 20.43 1.87 12.94
CA ALA A 19 19.86 0.53 12.79
C ALA A 19 20.81 -0.56 13.32
N LYS A 20 20.25 -1.60 13.95
CA LYS A 20 21.00 -2.76 14.45
C LYS A 20 21.54 -3.66 13.34
N ASN A 21 20.82 -3.74 12.22
CA ASN A 21 21.19 -4.56 11.07
C ASN A 21 20.64 -3.96 9.76
N ARG A 22 21.08 -4.51 8.62
CA ARG A 22 20.67 -4.00 7.30
C ARG A 22 19.17 -4.12 7.06
N SER A 23 18.51 -5.18 7.53
CA SER A 23 17.07 -5.35 7.36
C SER A 23 16.27 -4.29 8.12
N GLN A 24 16.71 -3.93 9.34
CA GLN A 24 16.12 -2.82 10.09
C GLN A 24 16.38 -1.47 9.39
N ALA A 25 17.59 -1.24 8.87
CA ALA A 25 17.90 -0.04 8.12
C ALA A 25 17.03 0.10 6.87
N GLU A 26 16.80 -0.99 6.15
CA GLU A 26 15.90 -1.04 5.00
C GLU A 26 14.46 -0.73 5.41
N ALA A 27 13.98 -1.28 6.53
CA ALA A 27 12.65 -0.97 7.07
C ALA A 27 12.51 0.51 7.48
N MET A 28 13.54 1.11 8.08
CA MET A 28 13.57 2.55 8.43
C MET A 28 13.45 3.42 7.18
N VAL A 29 14.29 3.16 6.17
CA VAL A 29 14.24 3.88 4.89
C VAL A 29 12.87 3.71 4.22
N MET A 30 12.30 2.51 4.29
CA MET A 30 10.98 2.25 3.76
C MET A 30 9.90 3.05 4.48
N SER A 31 9.94 3.14 5.82
CA SER A 31 8.96 3.90 6.60
C SER A 31 8.96 5.41 6.33
N GLY A 32 9.89 5.91 5.51
CA GLY A 32 9.94 7.33 5.12
C GLY A 32 10.43 8.24 6.24
N CYS A 33 10.99 7.69 7.31
CA CYS A 33 11.45 8.45 8.48
C CYS A 33 12.89 8.95 8.37
N ILE A 34 13.65 8.54 7.35
CA ILE A 34 15.07 8.91 7.18
C ILE A 34 15.19 10.15 6.29
N PHE A 35 15.78 11.21 6.83
CA PHE A 35 15.97 12.50 6.15
C PHE A 35 17.42 12.94 6.12
N SER A 36 17.76 13.78 5.13
CA SER A 36 18.97 14.60 5.13
C SER A 36 18.59 16.02 4.71
N GLY A 37 18.62 16.96 5.65
CA GLY A 37 17.95 18.26 5.49
C GLY A 37 16.46 18.07 5.24
N ASP A 38 15.94 18.65 4.16
CA ASP A 38 14.53 18.53 3.77
C ASP A 38 14.22 17.30 2.90
N ASN A 39 15.25 16.53 2.52
CA ASN A 39 15.09 15.41 1.58
C ASN A 39 14.81 14.09 2.32
N CYS A 40 13.64 13.50 2.09
CA CYS A 40 13.32 12.13 2.51
C CYS A 40 14.10 11.13 1.65
N LEU A 41 14.90 10.26 2.29
CA LEU A 41 15.68 9.24 1.62
C LEU A 41 14.88 7.93 1.60
N ASN A 42 14.35 7.56 0.42
CA ASN A 42 13.43 6.42 0.25
C ASN A 42 14.03 5.20 -0.48
N LYS A 43 15.35 5.21 -0.74
CA LYS A 43 16.08 4.15 -1.45
C LYS A 43 17.30 3.69 -0.66
N SER A 44 17.16 2.57 0.03
CA SER A 44 18.19 2.00 0.92
C SER A 44 19.48 1.63 0.19
N GLY A 45 19.38 1.22 -1.08
CA GLY A 45 20.52 0.87 -1.93
C GLY A 45 21.23 2.05 -2.59
N HIS A 46 20.75 3.28 -2.42
CA HIS A 46 21.37 4.45 -3.04
C HIS A 46 22.65 4.86 -2.30
N HIS A 47 23.64 5.37 -3.05
CA HIS A 47 24.97 5.64 -2.53
C HIS A 47 25.13 7.11 -2.12
N PHE A 48 25.48 7.35 -0.86
CA PHE A 48 25.70 8.67 -0.28
C PHE A 48 27.11 8.78 0.30
N SER A 49 27.55 9.99 0.64
CA SER A 49 28.77 10.17 1.44
C SER A 49 28.61 9.44 2.77
N LYS A 50 29.67 8.76 3.25
CA LYS A 50 29.67 8.18 4.60
C LYS A 50 29.39 9.21 5.70
N SER A 51 29.72 10.48 5.43
CA SER A 51 29.53 11.62 6.33
C SER A 51 28.21 12.36 6.09
N ILE A 52 27.26 11.77 5.35
CA ILE A 52 25.94 12.39 5.19
C ILE A 52 25.28 12.54 6.56
N GLU A 53 24.76 13.72 6.85
CA GLU A 53 23.95 13.97 8.04
C GLU A 53 22.57 13.37 7.84
N LEU A 54 22.17 12.51 8.77
CA LEU A 54 20.90 11.79 8.75
C LEU A 54 20.10 12.13 10.00
N GLU A 55 18.79 12.28 9.80
CA GLU A 55 17.82 12.53 10.86
C GLU A 55 16.69 11.50 10.77
N ILE A 56 16.20 11.03 11.92
CA ILE A 56 14.96 10.26 12.01
C ILE A 56 13.82 11.20 12.39
N ARG A 57 12.81 11.32 11.53
CA ARG A 57 11.58 12.06 11.83
C ARG A 57 10.42 11.11 12.09
N GLY A 58 9.70 11.35 13.20
CA GLY A 58 8.54 10.54 13.61
C GLY A 58 8.91 9.27 14.40
N LYS A 59 7.89 8.49 14.79
CA LYS A 59 8.09 7.18 15.43
C LYS A 59 8.21 6.11 14.32
N PRO A 60 9.36 5.45 14.15
CA PRO A 60 9.51 4.46 13.09
C PRO A 60 8.66 3.22 13.42
N HIS A 61 7.58 3.00 12.67
CA HIS A 61 6.90 1.70 12.63
C HIS A 61 7.45 0.87 11.47
N PHE A 62 7.95 -0.32 11.78
CA PHE A 62 8.57 -1.22 10.82
C PHE A 62 7.52 -2.11 10.16
N TRP A 63 6.94 -1.63 9.08
CA TRP A 63 6.06 -2.43 8.23
C TRP A 63 6.81 -3.62 7.63
N VAL A 64 6.14 -4.77 7.50
CA VAL A 64 6.73 -5.96 6.84
C VAL A 64 7.05 -5.75 5.36
N SER A 65 6.47 -4.73 4.73
CA SER A 65 6.71 -4.42 3.32
C SER A 65 6.49 -2.94 3.01
N ARG A 66 6.92 -2.53 1.80
CA ARG A 66 6.73 -1.17 1.28
C ARG A 66 5.25 -0.79 1.18
N GLY A 67 4.36 -1.77 1.07
CA GLY A 67 2.91 -1.54 1.06
C GLY A 67 2.44 -0.80 2.32
N GLY A 68 2.96 -1.16 3.50
CA GLY A 68 2.50 -0.55 4.75
C GLY A 68 2.68 0.98 4.80
N VAL A 69 3.73 1.49 4.15
CA VAL A 69 4.00 2.92 4.01
C VAL A 69 2.87 3.63 3.26
N LYS A 70 2.32 2.98 2.23
CA LYS A 70 1.26 3.56 1.39
C LYS A 70 -0.07 3.60 2.15
N LEU A 71 -0.46 2.49 2.80
CA LEU A 71 -1.71 2.46 3.55
C LEU A 71 -1.66 3.33 4.80
N ASN A 72 -0.53 3.37 5.51
CA ASN A 72 -0.35 4.29 6.64
C ASN A 72 -0.59 5.74 6.21
N HIS A 73 0.02 6.16 5.09
CA HIS A 73 -0.20 7.49 4.55
C HIS A 73 -1.67 7.73 4.17
N ALA A 74 -2.37 6.74 3.61
CA ALA A 74 -3.79 6.86 3.33
C ALA A 74 -4.63 7.04 4.60
N ILE A 75 -4.36 6.24 5.65
CA ILE A 75 -5.05 6.32 6.94
C ILE A 75 -4.89 7.71 7.56
N ASP A 76 -3.65 8.19 7.64
CA ASP A 76 -3.34 9.49 8.24
C ASP A 76 -3.96 10.64 7.41
N THR A 77 -3.83 10.59 6.08
CA THR A 77 -4.30 11.66 5.19
C THR A 77 -5.81 11.72 5.08
N PHE A 78 -6.49 10.57 5.08
CA PHE A 78 -7.94 10.48 4.96
C PHE A 78 -8.67 10.43 6.31
N ASN A 79 -7.92 10.45 7.41
CA ASN A 79 -8.45 10.34 8.78
C ASN A 79 -9.37 9.12 8.95
N ILE A 80 -8.87 7.95 8.53
CA ILE A 80 -9.60 6.68 8.60
C ILE A 80 -9.30 6.02 9.95
N ASN A 81 -10.31 5.42 10.59
CA ASN A 81 -10.09 4.61 11.78
C ASN A 81 -10.46 3.13 11.53
N PRO A 82 -9.47 2.23 11.33
CA PRO A 82 -9.68 0.79 11.24
C PRO A 82 -10.08 0.09 12.55
N GLU A 83 -9.99 0.78 13.70
CA GLU A 83 -10.20 0.16 15.02
C GLU A 83 -11.54 -0.56 15.12
N GLY A 84 -11.50 -1.82 15.58
CA GLY A 84 -12.68 -2.65 15.76
C GLY A 84 -13.36 -3.12 14.47
N ARG A 85 -12.86 -2.75 13.28
CA ARG A 85 -13.48 -3.07 11.99
C ARG A 85 -13.10 -4.46 11.46
N ILE A 86 -14.02 -5.07 10.71
CA ILE A 86 -13.72 -6.24 9.88
C ILE A 86 -13.19 -5.77 8.53
N CYS A 87 -11.93 -6.12 8.24
CA CYS A 87 -11.20 -5.62 7.09
C CYS A 87 -10.85 -6.73 6.10
N ALA A 88 -10.69 -6.38 4.82
CA ALA A 88 -10.08 -7.27 3.83
C ALA A 88 -8.93 -6.56 3.09
N ASP A 89 -7.83 -7.28 2.92
CA ASP A 89 -6.62 -6.84 2.20
C ASP A 89 -6.46 -7.68 0.93
N LEU A 90 -6.77 -7.07 -0.22
CA LEU A 90 -6.68 -7.73 -1.53
C LEU A 90 -5.29 -7.52 -2.14
N GLY A 91 -4.58 -8.63 -2.35
CA GLY A 91 -3.17 -8.61 -2.76
C GLY A 91 -2.23 -8.46 -1.57
N ALA A 92 -2.54 -9.15 -0.45
CA ALA A 92 -1.83 -8.99 0.81
C ALA A 92 -0.32 -9.21 0.67
N SER A 93 0.12 -10.13 -0.19
CA SER A 93 1.51 -10.48 -0.45
C SER A 93 2.30 -10.71 0.85
N THR A 94 3.38 -9.96 1.10
CA THR A 94 4.13 -10.03 2.36
C THR A 94 3.33 -9.53 3.58
N GLY A 95 2.25 -8.77 3.37
CA GLY A 95 1.29 -8.33 4.39
C GLY A 95 1.43 -6.89 4.84
N GLY A 96 1.94 -6.00 3.99
CA GLY A 96 2.19 -4.61 4.37
C GLY A 96 0.93 -3.86 4.80
N PHE A 97 -0.16 -4.00 4.04
CA PHE A 97 -1.45 -3.40 4.35
C PHE A 97 -2.10 -4.07 5.57
N THR A 98 -2.09 -5.40 5.61
CA THR A 98 -2.51 -6.20 6.78
C THR A 98 -1.82 -5.75 8.08
N ASP A 99 -0.50 -5.52 8.07
CA ASP A 99 0.27 -5.07 9.25
C ASP A 99 -0.21 -3.70 9.74
N VAL A 100 -0.50 -2.77 8.82
CA VAL A 100 -1.06 -1.46 9.13
C VAL A 100 -2.46 -1.58 9.75
N LEU A 101 -3.35 -2.37 9.15
CA LEU A 101 -4.70 -2.56 9.68
C LEU A 101 -4.68 -3.11 11.12
N LEU A 102 -3.82 -4.09 11.39
CA LEU A 102 -3.66 -4.66 12.74
C LEU A 102 -3.07 -3.66 13.74
N TYR A 103 -2.12 -2.84 13.29
CA TYR A 103 -1.50 -1.78 14.10
C TYR A 103 -2.53 -0.75 14.53
N TYR A 104 -3.43 -0.34 13.62
CA TYR A 104 -4.55 0.56 13.92
C TYR A 104 -5.77 -0.14 14.53
N GLY A 105 -5.62 -1.36 15.05
CA GLY A 105 -6.64 -2.00 15.88
C GLY A 105 -7.79 -2.67 15.13
N ALA A 106 -7.64 -3.02 13.85
CA ALA A 106 -8.64 -3.84 13.16
C ALA A 106 -8.96 -5.11 13.97
N ALA A 107 -10.25 -5.46 14.05
CA ALA A 107 -10.73 -6.63 14.78
C ALA A 107 -10.34 -7.91 14.06
N THR A 108 -10.57 -7.94 12.74
CA THR A 108 -10.26 -9.06 11.85
C THR A 108 -9.74 -8.53 10.52
N VAL A 109 -8.74 -9.19 9.94
CA VAL A 109 -8.22 -8.90 8.59
C VAL A 109 -8.21 -10.17 7.75
N TYR A 110 -9.01 -10.20 6.69
CA TYR A 110 -8.94 -11.21 5.65
C TYR A 110 -7.80 -10.86 4.68
N ALA A 111 -6.69 -11.57 4.77
CA ALA A 111 -5.54 -11.39 3.90
C ALA A 111 -5.68 -12.27 2.65
N VAL A 112 -6.09 -11.68 1.53
CA VAL A 112 -6.39 -12.39 0.28
C VAL A 112 -5.22 -12.27 -0.69
N ASP A 113 -4.69 -13.40 -1.14
CA ASP A 113 -3.65 -13.43 -2.16
C ASP A 113 -3.79 -14.63 -3.10
N VAL A 114 -3.38 -14.44 -4.36
CA VAL A 114 -3.31 -15.54 -5.35
C VAL A 114 -2.09 -16.42 -5.14
N GLY A 115 -1.05 -15.90 -4.48
CA GLY A 115 0.13 -16.62 -4.05
C GLY A 115 -0.14 -17.55 -2.87
N TYR A 116 0.89 -18.28 -2.48
CA TYR A 116 0.88 -19.16 -1.32
C TYR A 116 2.07 -18.86 -0.43
N GLY A 117 1.87 -18.78 0.88
CA GLY A 117 2.97 -18.66 1.84
C GLY A 117 3.73 -17.33 1.82
N GLN A 118 3.19 -16.27 1.20
CA GLN A 118 3.90 -14.99 1.07
C GLN A 118 3.85 -14.14 2.35
N LEU A 119 2.76 -14.26 3.11
CA LEU A 119 2.52 -13.43 4.28
C LEU A 119 3.58 -13.65 5.36
N ALA A 120 4.14 -12.55 5.90
CA ALA A 120 5.15 -12.61 6.95
C ALA A 120 4.67 -13.43 8.15
N TRP A 121 5.56 -14.23 8.74
CA TRP A 121 5.22 -15.18 9.79
C TRP A 121 4.43 -14.55 10.96
N LYS A 122 4.87 -13.38 11.44
CA LYS A 122 4.19 -12.64 12.53
C LYS A 122 2.73 -12.31 12.23
N LEU A 123 2.38 -12.12 10.96
CA LEU A 123 1.01 -11.83 10.53
C LEU A 123 0.22 -13.12 10.33
N ARG A 124 0.84 -14.13 9.69
CA ARG A 124 0.22 -15.44 9.48
C ARG A 124 -0.19 -16.13 10.79
N THR A 125 0.56 -15.95 11.86
CA THR A 125 0.25 -16.53 13.18
C THR A 125 -0.61 -15.63 14.05
N ASN A 126 -1.02 -14.45 13.56
CA ASN A 126 -1.85 -13.53 14.33
C ASN A 126 -3.31 -14.01 14.32
N LYS A 127 -3.92 -14.16 15.49
CA LYS A 127 -5.31 -14.65 15.63
C LYS A 127 -6.36 -13.76 14.95
N ARG A 128 -6.03 -12.49 14.69
CA ARG A 128 -6.91 -11.54 13.98
C ARG A 128 -6.77 -11.62 12.47
N VAL A 129 -5.88 -12.46 11.93
CA VAL A 129 -5.65 -12.59 10.49
C VAL A 129 -6.22 -13.91 10.00
N ILE A 130 -7.10 -13.83 9.00
CA ILE A 130 -7.61 -14.98 8.27
C ILE A 130 -6.91 -15.01 6.92
N VAL A 131 -6.09 -16.04 6.69
CA VAL A 131 -5.29 -16.15 5.47
C VAL A 131 -6.09 -16.86 4.39
N LEU A 132 -6.32 -16.16 3.29
CA LEU A 132 -6.96 -16.68 2.08
C LEU A 132 -5.92 -16.74 0.96
N ASP A 133 -4.96 -17.67 1.10
CA ASP A 133 -3.97 -17.99 0.06
C ASP A 133 -4.64 -18.67 -1.15
N ARG A 134 -3.97 -18.64 -2.31
CA ARG A 134 -4.45 -19.24 -3.57
C ARG A 134 -5.87 -18.80 -3.95
N THR A 135 -6.28 -17.63 -3.49
CA THR A 135 -7.64 -17.11 -3.67
C THR A 135 -7.59 -15.95 -4.63
N ASN A 136 -8.25 -16.11 -5.78
CA ASN A 136 -8.42 -15.00 -6.71
C ASN A 136 -9.53 -14.09 -6.20
N ALA A 137 -9.20 -12.83 -5.91
CA ALA A 137 -10.16 -11.83 -5.44
C ALA A 137 -11.38 -11.66 -6.38
N ARG A 138 -11.22 -12.00 -7.67
CA ARG A 138 -12.31 -12.04 -8.68
C ARG A 138 -13.40 -13.08 -8.38
N ASN A 139 -13.11 -14.04 -7.52
CA ASN A 139 -13.98 -15.16 -7.19
C ASN A 139 -14.40 -15.13 -5.72
N LEU A 140 -14.14 -14.03 -5.00
CA LEU A 140 -14.57 -13.90 -3.61
C LEU A 140 -16.09 -13.94 -3.50
N SER A 141 -16.55 -14.64 -2.47
CA SER A 141 -17.96 -14.81 -2.17
C SER A 141 -18.14 -14.99 -0.67
N GLU A 142 -19.39 -15.10 -0.24
CA GLU A 142 -19.76 -15.36 1.15
C GLU A 142 -19.24 -16.72 1.67
N VAL A 143 -18.83 -17.63 0.77
CA VAL A 143 -18.18 -18.90 1.13
C VAL A 143 -16.82 -18.66 1.79
N GLN A 144 -16.04 -17.68 1.32
CA GLN A 144 -14.73 -17.35 1.89
C GLN A 144 -14.83 -16.32 3.02
N ILE A 145 -15.77 -15.37 2.89
CA ILE A 145 -15.95 -14.26 3.82
C ILE A 145 -17.44 -14.13 4.12
N ALA A 146 -17.90 -14.84 5.15
CA ALA A 146 -19.31 -14.85 5.53
C ALA A 146 -19.77 -13.53 6.20
N GLU A 147 -18.85 -12.85 6.89
CA GLU A 147 -19.14 -11.59 7.57
C GLU A 147 -19.13 -10.40 6.59
N LYS A 148 -19.92 -9.36 6.90
CA LYS A 148 -19.88 -8.13 6.10
C LYS A 148 -18.65 -7.31 6.47
N LEU A 149 -17.94 -6.86 5.44
CA LEU A 149 -16.71 -6.08 5.59
C LEU A 149 -17.01 -4.59 5.82
N ASP A 150 -16.30 -3.95 6.75
CA ASP A 150 -16.39 -2.52 7.03
C ASP A 150 -15.33 -1.73 6.25
N PHE A 151 -14.16 -2.33 5.99
CA PHE A 151 -13.05 -1.64 5.34
C PHE A 151 -12.29 -2.53 4.37
N LEU A 152 -12.21 -2.11 3.11
CA LEU A 152 -11.51 -2.79 2.04
C LEU A 152 -10.24 -2.04 1.67
N VAL A 153 -9.12 -2.75 1.57
CA VAL A 153 -7.88 -2.20 1.03
C VAL A 153 -7.40 -3.07 -0.12
N VAL A 154 -6.84 -2.47 -1.18
CA VAL A 154 -6.37 -3.22 -2.35
C VAL A 154 -5.03 -2.69 -2.89
N ASP A 155 -4.05 -3.59 -3.02
CA ASP A 155 -2.74 -3.38 -3.66
C ASP A 155 -2.40 -4.55 -4.60
N VAL A 156 -3.16 -4.68 -5.69
CA VAL A 156 -2.92 -5.74 -6.69
C VAL A 156 -2.02 -5.29 -7.83
N SER A 157 -1.40 -6.24 -8.52
CA SER A 157 -0.57 -5.98 -9.71
C SER A 157 -1.07 -6.78 -10.90
N PHE A 158 -0.75 -6.33 -12.12
CA PHE A 158 -1.07 -7.00 -13.39
C PHE A 158 -2.56 -7.12 -13.72
N ILE A 159 -3.42 -6.39 -13.02
CA ILE A 159 -4.86 -6.35 -13.25
C ILE A 159 -5.40 -4.94 -12.95
N SER A 160 -6.42 -4.53 -13.69
CA SER A 160 -7.17 -3.29 -13.42
C SER A 160 -8.08 -3.46 -12.21
N LEU A 161 -8.21 -2.41 -11.41
CA LEU A 161 -9.07 -2.34 -10.21
C LEU A 161 -10.52 -2.71 -10.53
N GLU A 162 -11.05 -2.25 -11.67
CA GLU A 162 -12.41 -2.54 -12.13
C GLU A 162 -12.70 -4.05 -12.20
N LYS A 163 -11.71 -4.85 -12.62
CA LYS A 163 -11.88 -6.29 -12.80
C LYS A 163 -11.83 -7.09 -11.50
N VAL A 164 -11.22 -6.54 -10.45
CA VAL A 164 -10.94 -7.26 -9.21
C VAL A 164 -11.82 -6.82 -8.04
N LEU A 165 -12.30 -5.57 -8.05
CA LEU A 165 -12.98 -4.99 -6.89
C LEU A 165 -14.43 -5.46 -6.74
N MET A 166 -15.16 -5.70 -7.84
CA MET A 166 -16.61 -5.95 -7.77
C MET A 166 -17.04 -7.06 -6.80
N PRO A 167 -16.42 -8.25 -6.80
CA PRO A 167 -16.80 -9.30 -5.85
C PRO A 167 -16.62 -8.88 -4.39
N ALA A 168 -15.51 -8.21 -4.06
CA ALA A 168 -15.27 -7.73 -2.71
C ALA A 168 -16.23 -6.59 -2.32
N LEU A 169 -16.56 -5.68 -3.24
CA LEU A 169 -17.54 -4.60 -2.99
C LEU A 169 -18.94 -5.14 -2.66
N ASN A 170 -19.31 -6.30 -3.19
CA ASN A 170 -20.58 -6.98 -2.88
C ASN A 170 -20.61 -7.58 -1.45
N LEU A 171 -19.44 -7.85 -0.87
CA LEU A 171 -19.29 -8.37 0.50
C LEU A 171 -19.26 -7.27 1.56
N MET A 172 -19.19 -6.00 1.15
CA MET A 172 -19.15 -4.87 2.08
C MET A 172 -20.49 -4.67 2.80
N GLY A 173 -20.43 -4.20 4.03
CA GLY A 173 -21.58 -3.71 4.79
C GLY A 173 -22.15 -2.41 4.23
N THR A 174 -23.21 -1.88 4.86
CA THR A 174 -23.90 -0.66 4.40
C THR A 174 -23.16 0.64 4.73
N LYS A 175 -22.26 0.60 5.72
CA LYS A 175 -21.38 1.71 6.12
C LYS A 175 -19.93 1.27 5.99
N ALA A 176 -19.46 1.23 4.76
CA ALA A 176 -18.17 0.65 4.42
C ALA A 176 -17.24 1.67 3.75
N GLU A 177 -15.94 1.44 3.85
CA GLU A 177 -14.91 2.28 3.26
C GLU A 177 -13.96 1.46 2.37
N LEU A 178 -13.33 2.12 1.40
CA LEU A 178 -12.36 1.53 0.48
C LEU A 178 -11.13 2.43 0.35
N VAL A 179 -9.94 1.86 0.50
CA VAL A 179 -8.69 2.45 -0.01
C VAL A 179 -8.15 1.58 -1.14
N ALA A 180 -8.07 2.13 -2.34
CA ALA A 180 -7.55 1.43 -3.51
C ALA A 180 -6.27 2.06 -4.04
N LEU A 181 -5.24 1.25 -4.25
CA LEU A 181 -4.02 1.70 -4.90
C LEU A 181 -4.15 1.63 -6.42
N ILE A 182 -4.27 2.79 -7.06
CA ILE A 182 -4.28 2.97 -8.49
C ILE A 182 -2.83 2.90 -9.01
N LYS A 183 -2.59 1.96 -9.92
CA LYS A 183 -1.31 1.76 -10.60
C LYS A 183 -1.49 2.04 -12.09
N PRO A 184 -1.16 3.24 -12.59
CA PRO A 184 -1.42 3.63 -13.98
C PRO A 184 -0.96 2.60 -15.01
N GLN A 185 0.20 1.96 -14.80
CA GLN A 185 0.74 0.93 -15.68
C GLN A 185 -0.13 -0.33 -15.86
N PHE A 186 -1.13 -0.55 -14.99
CA PHE A 186 -2.07 -1.66 -15.08
C PHE A 186 -3.49 -1.23 -15.49
N GLU A 187 -3.73 0.07 -15.60
CA GLU A 187 -5.02 0.66 -15.97
C GLU A 187 -5.08 1.14 -17.43
N VAL A 188 -3.91 1.27 -18.06
CA VAL A 188 -3.76 1.74 -19.44
C VAL A 188 -3.46 0.59 -20.41
N THR A 189 -3.58 0.89 -21.70
CA THR A 189 -3.20 -0.06 -22.76
C THR A 189 -1.68 -0.17 -22.89
N LYS A 190 -1.18 -1.25 -23.51
CA LYS A 190 0.27 -1.46 -23.72
C LYS A 190 0.94 -0.30 -24.48
N ALA A 191 0.23 0.36 -25.40
CA ALA A 191 0.76 1.49 -26.18
C ALA A 191 1.06 2.74 -25.32
N GLN A 192 0.40 2.87 -24.18
CA GLN A 192 0.54 4.00 -23.24
C GLN A 192 1.59 3.73 -22.15
N VAL A 193 2.17 2.53 -22.12
CA VAL A 193 3.22 2.17 -21.17
C VAL A 193 4.58 2.42 -21.81
N GLY A 194 5.35 3.34 -21.24
CA GLY A 194 6.69 3.68 -21.73
C GLY A 194 7.74 2.60 -21.45
N LYS A 195 8.97 2.85 -21.91
CA LYS A 195 10.13 1.96 -21.71
C LYS A 195 10.29 1.58 -20.24
N GLY A 196 10.49 0.29 -19.99
CA GLY A 196 10.67 -0.25 -18.63
C GLY A 196 9.36 -0.43 -17.85
N GLY A 197 8.20 -0.35 -18.51
CA GLY A 197 6.92 -0.55 -17.83
C GLY A 197 6.45 0.67 -17.03
N VAL A 198 6.93 1.88 -17.39
CA VAL A 198 6.71 3.09 -16.60
C VAL A 198 5.82 4.09 -17.34
N VAL A 199 4.76 4.52 -16.69
CA VAL A 199 3.88 5.60 -17.17
C VAL A 199 4.38 6.92 -16.58
N ARG A 200 4.85 7.83 -17.45
CA ARG A 200 5.45 9.12 -17.04
C ARG A 200 4.57 10.34 -17.30
N SER A 201 3.62 10.26 -18.23
CA SER A 201 2.74 11.40 -18.56
C SER A 201 1.79 11.68 -17.40
N ALA A 202 1.79 12.94 -16.95
CA ALA A 202 0.86 13.44 -15.96
C ALA A 202 -0.58 13.47 -16.48
N GLU A 203 -0.79 13.69 -17.79
CA GLU A 203 -2.14 13.60 -18.38
C GLU A 203 -2.68 12.17 -18.27
N ILE A 204 -1.85 11.17 -18.59
CA ILE A 204 -2.25 9.76 -18.46
C ILE A 204 -2.56 9.41 -17.00
N HIS A 205 -1.75 9.90 -16.05
CA HIS A 205 -2.03 9.70 -14.63
C HIS A 205 -3.41 10.27 -14.24
N LYS A 206 -3.71 11.50 -14.67
CA LYS A 206 -5.02 12.12 -14.42
C LYS A 206 -6.16 11.33 -15.04
N ILE A 207 -6.04 10.95 -16.32
CA ILE A 207 -7.05 10.16 -17.04
C ILE A 207 -7.35 8.84 -16.30
N VAL A 208 -6.32 8.14 -15.84
CA VAL A 208 -6.49 6.89 -15.09
C VAL A 208 -7.18 7.14 -13.76
N CYS A 209 -6.77 8.16 -13.00
CA CYS A 209 -7.38 8.46 -11.71
C CYS A 209 -8.86 8.85 -11.88
N ASP A 210 -9.18 9.67 -12.88
CA ASP A 210 -10.55 10.06 -13.19
C ASP A 210 -11.38 8.85 -13.62
N LYS A 211 -10.84 7.97 -14.48
CA LYS A 211 -11.51 6.74 -14.92
C LYS A 211 -11.89 5.85 -13.74
N VAL A 212 -10.94 5.55 -12.85
CA VAL A 212 -11.20 4.67 -11.69
C VAL A 212 -12.17 5.34 -10.70
N SER A 213 -12.00 6.64 -10.45
CA SER A 213 -12.87 7.42 -9.55
C SER A 213 -14.31 7.45 -10.03
N ASN A 214 -14.51 7.67 -11.33
CA ASN A 214 -15.83 7.66 -11.97
C ASN A 214 -16.43 6.25 -11.98
N TRP A 215 -15.64 5.23 -12.28
CA TRP A 215 -16.09 3.84 -12.23
C TRP A 215 -16.63 3.48 -10.83
N ILE A 216 -15.90 3.78 -9.76
CA ILE A 216 -16.36 3.54 -8.37
C ILE A 216 -17.63 4.33 -8.06
N SER A 217 -17.71 5.58 -8.50
CA SER A 217 -18.87 6.44 -8.21
C SER A 217 -20.12 6.06 -9.01
N ASN A 218 -19.96 5.31 -10.11
CA ASN A 218 -21.06 4.70 -10.85
C ASN A 218 -21.61 3.43 -10.19
N ILE A 219 -20.90 2.88 -9.20
CA ILE A 219 -21.40 1.73 -8.43
C ILE A 219 -22.46 2.23 -7.43
N PRO A 220 -23.64 1.60 -7.35
CA PRO A 220 -24.68 2.03 -6.43
C PRO A 220 -24.19 2.18 -5.00
N LYS A 221 -24.54 3.32 -4.39
CA LYS A 221 -24.20 3.70 -3.01
C LYS A 221 -22.72 4.00 -2.74
N TRP A 222 -21.83 3.91 -3.73
CA TRP A 222 -20.43 4.26 -3.58
C TRP A 222 -20.15 5.68 -4.05
N LYS A 223 -19.22 6.35 -3.38
CA LYS A 223 -18.73 7.67 -3.74
C LYS A 223 -17.23 7.74 -3.53
N THR A 224 -16.51 8.15 -4.56
CA THR A 224 -15.11 8.53 -4.40
C THR A 224 -15.03 9.85 -3.62
N ILE A 225 -14.27 9.85 -2.53
CA ILE A 225 -14.07 11.01 -1.66
C ILE A 225 -12.85 11.81 -2.10
N ASN A 226 -11.73 11.13 -2.36
CA ASN A 226 -10.49 11.79 -2.74
C ASN A 226 -9.51 10.82 -3.41
N VAL A 227 -8.55 11.36 -4.16
CA VAL A 227 -7.40 10.64 -4.72
C VAL A 227 -6.13 11.44 -4.41
N ILE A 228 -5.16 10.80 -3.76
CA ILE A 228 -3.85 11.40 -3.45
C ILE A 228 -2.73 10.60 -4.09
N LYS A 229 -1.57 11.22 -4.25
CA LYS A 229 -0.36 10.51 -4.69
C LYS A 229 0.14 9.60 -3.57
N SER A 230 0.55 8.37 -3.89
CA SER A 230 1.26 7.50 -2.95
C SER A 230 2.57 8.15 -2.47
N PRO A 231 2.95 8.02 -1.19
CA PRO A 231 4.17 8.63 -0.65
C PRO A 231 5.45 8.01 -1.25
N ILE A 232 5.33 6.83 -1.85
CA ILE A 232 6.42 6.12 -2.51
C ILE A 232 5.99 5.65 -3.91
N SER A 233 6.94 5.61 -4.83
CA SER A 233 6.74 5.02 -6.16
C SER A 233 6.81 3.50 -6.14
N GLY A 234 6.20 2.85 -7.13
CA GLY A 234 6.34 1.41 -7.37
C GLY A 234 7.80 1.01 -7.63
N PRO A 235 8.15 -0.30 -7.61
CA PRO A 235 9.53 -0.77 -7.75
C PRO A 235 10.26 -0.27 -9.01
N ALA A 236 9.55 -0.20 -10.15
CA ALA A 236 10.07 0.32 -11.42
C ALA A 236 10.08 1.86 -11.51
N GLY A 237 9.62 2.58 -10.47
CA GLY A 237 9.53 4.04 -10.46
C GLY A 237 8.20 4.60 -10.96
N ASN A 238 7.17 3.78 -11.13
CA ASN A 238 5.82 4.26 -11.42
C ASN A 238 5.29 5.13 -10.27
N ILE A 239 4.69 6.26 -10.62
CA ILE A 239 3.87 7.02 -9.68
C ILE A 239 2.56 6.23 -9.50
N GLU A 240 2.17 6.02 -8.25
CA GLU A 240 0.95 5.32 -7.85
C GLU A 240 0.07 6.30 -7.07
N PHE A 241 -1.23 6.06 -7.02
CA PHE A 241 -2.20 6.93 -6.37
C PHE A 241 -3.08 6.12 -5.41
N LEU A 242 -3.48 6.74 -4.31
CA LEU A 242 -4.37 6.18 -3.31
C LEU A 242 -5.74 6.83 -3.48
N LEU A 243 -6.73 6.03 -3.85
CA LEU A 243 -8.12 6.45 -3.93
C LEU A 243 -8.84 6.06 -2.64
N TYR A 244 -9.60 6.99 -2.09
CA TYR A 244 -10.51 6.75 -0.98
C TYR A 244 -11.96 6.88 -1.42
N ALA A 245 -12.76 5.88 -1.08
CA ALA A 245 -14.19 5.87 -1.34
C ALA A 245 -14.98 5.41 -0.13
N LYS A 246 -16.23 5.87 -0.04
CA LYS A 246 -17.18 5.46 0.99
C LYS A 246 -18.42 4.88 0.33
N ARG A 247 -18.98 3.88 1.00
CA ARG A 247 -20.33 3.42 0.76
C ARG A 247 -21.27 4.15 1.71
N HIS A 248 -22.22 4.89 1.16
CA HIS A 248 -23.28 5.51 1.94
C HIS A 248 -24.40 4.50 2.17
N GLY A 249 -24.77 4.30 3.43
CA GLY A 249 -25.99 3.56 3.75
C GLY A 249 -27.17 4.33 3.17
N GLY A 250 -27.94 3.71 2.28
CA GLY A 250 -29.28 4.20 2.00
C GLY A 250 -30.09 4.13 3.30
N ILE A 251 -30.86 5.19 3.56
CA ILE A 251 -31.93 5.20 4.56
C ILE A 251 -32.93 4.10 4.19
#